data_AF-A0A6J4KA88-F1
#
_entry.id   AF-A0A6J4KA88-F1
#
_cell.length_a   1.000
_cell.length_b   1.000
_cell.length_c   1.000
_cell.angle_alpha   90.00
_cell.angle_beta   90.00
_cell.angle_gamma   90.00
#
_symmetry.space_group_name_H-M   'P 1'
#
loop_
_entity.id
_entity.type
_entity.pdbx_description
1 polymer ?
#
loop_
_entity_poly.entity_id
_entity_poly.type
_entity_poly.pdbx_seq_one_letter_code
_entity_poly.pdbx_strand_id
1 'polypeptide(L)'
;HPYPMKREKPWEDRWTADWGFVAKKYPVMLTEIGFCGPDEKGAHVPVISDESYGDAITGYADANGISYVVWVFDAEWAPMLFSDWNYTPTRQGRYFKQALLKYARR
;
A
#
# COMPACT_ATOMS: atom_id res chain seq x y z
N HIS A 1 -1.52 -8.94 3.73
CA HIS A 1 -2.05 -7.57 3.86
C HIS A 1 -1.24 -6.75 4.85
N PRO A 2 -0.06 -6.24 4.44
CA PRO A 2 0.88 -5.58 5.34
C PRO A 2 0.57 -4.10 5.56
N TYR A 3 -0.64 -3.76 6.01
CA TYR A 3 -1.03 -2.38 6.33
C TYR A 3 -0.08 -1.68 7.35
N PRO A 4 0.02 -0.34 7.32
CA PRO A 4 1.09 0.40 7.99
C PRO A 4 1.17 0.19 9.50
N MET A 5 0.03 -0.05 10.18
CA MET A 5 0.01 -0.25 11.64
C MET A 5 0.03 -1.73 12.05
N LYS A 6 0.19 -2.67 11.11
CA LYS A 6 0.39 -4.09 11.46
C LYS A 6 1.76 -4.33 12.11
N ARG A 7 2.72 -3.45 11.81
CA ARG A 7 4.06 -3.37 12.41
C ARG A 7 4.52 -1.92 12.48
N GLU A 8 5.39 -1.64 13.44
CA GLU A 8 5.99 -0.32 13.64
C GLU A 8 7.10 -0.03 12.61
N LYS A 9 7.48 1.24 12.42
CA LYS A 9 8.68 1.63 11.64
C LYS A 9 9.97 1.27 12.40
N PRO A 10 11.08 0.92 11.73
CA PRO A 10 11.19 0.56 10.31
C PRO A 10 10.49 -0.78 10.01
N TRP A 11 9.92 -0.94 8.82
CA TRP A 11 9.00 -2.03 8.55
C TRP A 11 9.66 -3.26 7.93
N GLU A 12 10.70 -3.08 7.13
CA GLU A 12 11.23 -4.05 6.18
C GLU A 12 11.75 -5.32 6.87
N ASP A 13 12.50 -5.17 7.96
CA ASP A 13 13.00 -6.31 8.74
C ASP A 13 11.84 -7.06 9.43
N ARG A 14 10.83 -6.32 9.89
CA ARG A 14 9.65 -6.89 10.57
C ARG A 14 8.76 -7.64 9.57
N TRP A 15 8.52 -7.07 8.38
CA TRP A 15 7.85 -7.75 7.29
C TRP A 15 8.59 -9.02 6.89
N THR A 16 9.92 -8.94 6.76
CA THR A 16 10.77 -10.10 6.44
C THR A 16 10.62 -11.21 7.47
N ALA A 17 10.59 -10.88 8.76
CA ALA A 17 10.41 -11.84 9.85
C ALA A 17 8.99 -12.46 9.87
N ASP A 18 7.96 -11.68 9.57
CA ASP A 18 6.57 -12.14 9.66
C ASP A 18 6.11 -12.95 8.45
N TRP A 19 6.43 -12.49 7.23
CA TRP A 19 5.83 -13.01 6.00
C TRP A 19 6.74 -12.90 4.77
N GLY A 20 7.60 -11.89 4.71
CA GLY A 20 8.42 -11.59 3.53
C GLY A 20 9.40 -12.70 3.17
N PHE A 21 9.86 -13.48 4.15
CA PHE A 21 10.70 -14.66 3.90
C PHE A 21 10.07 -15.69 2.95
N VAL A 22 8.74 -15.74 2.84
CA VAL A 22 8.01 -16.66 1.95
C VAL A 22 8.33 -16.40 0.48
N ALA A 23 8.59 -15.13 0.10
CA ALA A 23 8.92 -14.74 -1.27
C ALA A 23 10.21 -15.38 -1.80
N LYS A 24 11.07 -15.90 -0.92
CA LYS A 24 12.29 -16.64 -1.31
C LYS A 24 11.99 -18.00 -1.94
N LYS A 25 10.80 -18.57 -1.69
CA LYS A 25 10.43 -19.92 -2.14
C LYS A 25 9.16 -19.95 -2.97
N TYR A 26 8.19 -19.08 -2.67
CA TYR A 26 6.89 -19.06 -3.34
C TYR A 26 6.56 -17.65 -3.82
N PRO A 27 5.80 -17.50 -4.92
CA PRO A 27 5.21 -16.21 -5.27
C PRO A 27 4.35 -15.69 -4.12
N VAL A 28 4.55 -14.42 -3.77
CA VAL A 28 3.73 -13.71 -2.79
C VAL A 28 2.99 -12.60 -3.49
N MET A 29 1.71 -12.45 -3.14
CA MET A 29 0.88 -11.33 -3.58
C MET A 29 0.29 -10.62 -2.37
N LEU A 30 0.61 -9.33 -2.23
CA LEU A 30 0.00 -8.46 -1.23
C LEU A 30 -1.36 -8.04 -1.76
N THR A 31 -2.38 -8.86 -1.51
CA THR A 31 -3.72 -8.64 -2.09
C THR A 31 -4.43 -7.39 -1.56
N GLU A 32 -3.90 -6.75 -0.52
CA GLU A 32 -4.32 -5.45 0.01
C GLU A 32 -3.12 -4.73 0.62
N ILE A 33 -2.88 -3.51 0.14
CA ILE A 33 -2.03 -2.48 0.74
C ILE A 33 -2.71 -1.11 0.56
N GLY A 34 -2.45 -0.16 1.44
CA GLY A 34 -2.98 1.19 1.32
C GLY A 34 -2.67 2.01 2.56
N PHE A 35 -2.91 3.32 2.48
CA PHE A 35 -2.80 4.21 3.62
C PHE A 35 -3.74 5.42 3.51
N CYS A 36 -4.06 6.04 4.64
CA CYS A 36 -4.69 7.35 4.70
C CYS A 36 -4.13 8.18 5.86
N GLY A 37 -4.26 9.51 5.80
CA GLY A 37 -4.01 10.37 6.95
C GLY A 37 -4.99 10.11 8.11
N PRO A 38 -4.62 10.44 9.36
CA PRO A 38 -5.45 10.17 10.54
C PRO A 38 -6.82 10.88 10.52
N ASP A 39 -6.91 12.01 9.81
CA ASP A 39 -8.12 12.82 9.72
C ASP A 39 -8.91 12.61 8.41
N GLU A 40 -8.47 11.67 7.55
CA GLU A 40 -9.17 11.36 6.30
C GLU A 40 -10.47 10.56 6.57
N LYS A 41 -11.48 10.71 5.69
CA LYS A 41 -12.75 10.00 5.80
C LYS A 41 -12.53 8.48 5.92
N GLY A 42 -13.07 7.90 6.99
CA GLY A 42 -12.95 6.47 7.27
C GLY A 42 -11.55 6.04 7.72
N ALA A 43 -10.69 6.95 8.18
CA ALA A 43 -9.42 6.59 8.81
C ALA A 43 -9.64 5.69 10.03
N HIS A 44 -8.91 4.57 10.08
CA HIS A 44 -8.98 3.59 11.16
C HIS A 44 -7.69 2.77 11.23
N VAL A 45 -7.45 2.09 12.37
CA VAL A 45 -6.40 1.06 12.44
C VAL A 45 -6.82 -0.12 11.53
N PRO A 46 -5.97 -0.63 10.61
CA PRO A 46 -4.51 -0.46 10.59
C PRO A 46 -3.96 0.45 9.48
N VAL A 47 -4.78 1.33 8.88
CA VAL A 47 -4.46 2.00 7.60
C VAL A 47 -3.89 3.41 7.73
N ILE A 48 -3.76 3.94 8.94
CA ILE A 48 -3.30 5.32 9.16
C ILE A 48 -1.78 5.41 8.97
N SER A 49 -1.33 6.22 8.00
CA SER A 49 0.08 6.51 7.71
C SER A 49 0.23 7.67 6.70
N ASP A 50 1.40 7.77 6.09
CA ASP A 50 1.79 8.71 5.05
C ASP A 50 2.53 8.01 3.90
N GLU A 51 3.02 8.78 2.93
CA GLU A 51 3.76 8.30 1.77
C GLU A 51 5.00 7.47 2.13
N SER A 52 5.59 7.62 3.32
CA SER A 52 6.75 6.81 3.70
C SER A 52 6.40 5.32 3.83
N TYR A 53 5.15 4.98 4.18
CA TYR A 53 4.70 3.60 4.07
C TYR A 53 4.59 3.16 2.60
N GLY A 54 4.07 4.04 1.74
CA GLY A 54 4.02 3.81 0.29
C GLY A 54 5.40 3.51 -0.28
N ASP A 55 6.40 4.32 0.06
CA ASP A 55 7.79 4.16 -0.39
C ASP A 55 8.39 2.86 0.11
N ALA A 56 8.22 2.56 1.40
CA ALA A 56 8.71 1.34 2.01
C ALA A 56 8.06 0.09 1.39
N ILE A 57 6.73 0.05 1.26
CA ILE A 57 6.05 -1.17 0.80
C ILE A 57 6.25 -1.44 -0.69
N THR A 58 6.25 -0.39 -1.52
CA THR A 58 6.51 -0.55 -2.95
C THR A 58 7.97 -0.91 -3.22
N GLY A 59 8.91 -0.25 -2.53
CA GLY A 59 10.33 -0.59 -2.60
C GLY A 59 10.65 -2.00 -2.11
N TYR A 60 10.04 -2.43 -1.00
CA TYR A 60 10.18 -3.79 -0.49
C TYR A 60 9.61 -4.82 -1.47
N ALA A 61 8.46 -4.53 -2.07
CA ALA A 61 7.86 -5.41 -3.06
C ALA A 61 8.74 -5.54 -4.32
N ASP A 62 9.27 -4.44 -4.83
CA ASP A 62 10.19 -4.42 -5.97
C ASP A 62 11.47 -5.21 -5.69
N ALA A 63 12.07 -5.02 -4.52
CA ALA A 63 13.31 -5.70 -4.12
C ALA A 63 13.15 -7.22 -3.97
N ASN A 64 11.93 -7.70 -3.71
CA ASN A 64 11.64 -9.11 -3.46
C ASN A 64 10.79 -9.78 -4.55
N GLY A 65 10.50 -9.09 -5.66
CA GLY A 65 9.68 -9.63 -6.76
C GLY A 65 8.24 -9.95 -6.35
N ILE A 66 7.66 -9.15 -5.46
CA ILE A 66 6.34 -9.37 -4.86
C ILE A 66 5.28 -8.57 -5.62
N SER A 67 4.19 -9.23 -6.03
CA SER A 67 3.04 -8.55 -6.62
C SER A 67 2.16 -7.90 -5.55
N TYR A 68 1.41 -6.86 -5.89
CA TYR A 68 0.47 -6.24 -4.95
C TYR A 68 -0.76 -5.67 -5.63
N VAL A 69 -1.83 -5.51 -4.86
CA VAL A 69 -3.06 -4.79 -5.24
C VAL A 69 -3.34 -3.75 -4.16
N VAL A 70 -3.62 -2.53 -4.62
CA VAL A 70 -3.88 -1.40 -3.72
C VAL A 70 -5.36 -1.36 -3.37
N TRP A 71 -5.66 -1.26 -2.08
CA TRP A 71 -6.99 -1.10 -1.53
C TRP A 71 -7.30 0.40 -1.35
N VAL A 72 -8.39 0.95 -1.90
CA VAL A 72 -9.38 0.33 -2.80
C VAL A 72 -9.83 1.34 -3.86
N PHE A 73 -10.16 0.85 -5.04
CA PHE A 73 -10.70 1.65 -6.14
C PHE A 73 -12.21 1.87 -5.96
N ASP A 74 -12.56 2.60 -4.90
CA ASP A 74 -13.94 2.95 -4.52
C ASP A 74 -13.95 4.33 -3.81
N ALA A 75 -15.07 5.07 -3.89
CA ALA A 75 -15.24 6.41 -3.28
C ALA A 75 -15.86 6.39 -1.87
N GLU A 76 -16.27 5.23 -1.37
CA GLU A 76 -16.94 5.08 -0.09
C GLU A 76 -16.10 4.27 0.89
N TRP A 77 -15.48 3.18 0.44
CA TRP A 77 -14.68 2.28 1.26
C TRP A 77 -13.28 2.86 1.51
N ALA A 78 -12.89 2.89 2.77
CA ALA A 78 -11.60 3.43 3.19
C ALA A 78 -10.50 2.34 3.29
N PRO A 79 -9.22 2.70 3.08
CA PRO A 79 -8.75 3.98 2.55
C PRO A 79 -9.01 4.08 1.03
N MET A 80 -9.63 5.18 0.60
CA MET A 80 -10.10 5.35 -0.80
C MET A 80 -8.94 5.72 -1.73
N LEU A 81 -8.94 5.26 -2.98
CA LEU A 81 -8.03 5.75 -4.03
C LEU A 81 -8.56 6.97 -4.77
N PHE A 82 -9.87 7.22 -4.74
CA PHE A 82 -10.49 8.42 -5.30
C PHE A 82 -11.63 8.90 -4.42
N SER A 83 -11.95 10.20 -4.45
CA SER A 83 -12.95 10.82 -3.57
C SER A 83 -14.36 10.90 -4.17
N ASP A 84 -14.50 10.69 -5.48
CA ASP A 84 -15.75 10.81 -6.21
C ASP A 84 -15.75 9.96 -7.49
N TRP A 85 -16.92 9.74 -8.08
CA TRP A 85 -17.07 8.99 -9.34
C TRP A 85 -16.60 9.74 -10.59
N ASN A 86 -16.01 10.94 -10.43
CA ASN A 86 -15.19 11.59 -11.46
C ASN A 86 -13.71 11.17 -11.33
N TYR A 87 -13.42 10.21 -10.46
CA TYR A 87 -12.10 9.64 -10.19
C TYR A 87 -11.07 10.67 -9.72
N THR A 88 -11.49 11.70 -8.97
CA THR A 88 -10.58 12.65 -8.33
C THR A 88 -9.67 11.90 -7.34
N PRO A 89 -8.34 11.79 -7.57
CA PRO A 89 -7.50 10.93 -6.76
C PRO A 89 -7.29 11.47 -5.34
N THR A 90 -7.40 10.60 -4.33
CA THR A 90 -7.03 10.92 -2.94
C THR A 90 -5.51 11.05 -2.79
N ARG A 91 -5.04 11.32 -1.57
CA ARG A 91 -3.61 11.36 -1.25
C ARG A 91 -2.89 10.06 -1.67
N GLN A 92 -3.32 8.91 -1.16
CA GLN A 92 -2.74 7.63 -1.58
C GLN A 92 -3.06 7.30 -3.04
N GLY A 93 -4.21 7.74 -3.57
CA GLY A 93 -4.56 7.56 -4.98
C GLY A 93 -3.55 8.19 -5.92
N ARG A 94 -3.13 9.44 -5.63
CA ARG A 94 -2.06 10.11 -6.37
C ARG A 94 -0.74 9.35 -6.25
N TYR A 95 -0.39 8.92 -5.04
CA TYR A 95 0.83 8.17 -4.78
C TYR A 95 0.89 6.86 -5.58
N PHE A 96 -0.07 5.97 -5.39
CA PHE A 96 -0.06 4.65 -6.02
C PHE A 96 -0.29 4.71 -7.54
N LYS A 97 -1.05 5.69 -8.05
CA LYS A 97 -1.13 5.93 -9.49
C LYS A 97 0.24 6.25 -10.08
N GLN A 98 1.02 7.12 -9.42
CA GLN A 98 2.38 7.43 -9.86
C GLN A 98 3.31 6.22 -9.74
N ALA A 99 3.25 5.47 -8.63
CA ALA A 99 4.06 4.27 -8.44
C ALA A 99 3.80 3.24 -9.54
N LEU A 100 2.53 2.92 -9.81
CA LEU A 100 2.15 1.93 -10.81
C LEU A 100 2.50 2.35 -12.25
N LEU A 101 2.37 3.64 -12.59
CA LEU A 101 2.75 4.15 -13.91
C LEU A 101 4.26 4.03 -14.20
N LYS A 102 5.12 3.87 -13.18
CA LYS A 102 6.55 3.60 -13.40
C LYS A 102 6.79 2.20 -14.00
N TYR A 103 5.93 1.23 -13.72
CA TYR A 103 6.06 -0.13 -14.25
C TYR A 103 5.48 -0.28 -15.65
N ALA A 104 4.42 0.48 -15.98
CA ALA A 104 3.75 0.43 -17.29
C ALA A 104 4.56 1.08 -18.44
N ARG A 105 5.63 1.81 -18.12
CA ARG A 105 6.48 2.53 -19.08
C ARG A 105 7.79 1.79 -19.42
N ARG A 106 7.88 0.51 -19.06
CA ARG A 106 8.97 -0.38 -19.44
C ARG A 106 8.59 -1.18 -20.68
#